data_AF-A0A355A7U1-F1
#
_entry.id   AF-A0A355A7U1-F1
#
_cell.length_a   1.000
_cell.length_b   1.000
_cell.length_c   1.000
_cell.angle_alpha   90.00
_cell.angle_beta   90.00
_cell.angle_gamma   90.00
#
_symmetry.space_group_name_H-M   'P 1'
#
loop_
_entity.id
_entity.type
_entity.pdbx_description
1 polymer ?
#
loop_
_entity_poly.entity_id
_entity_poly.type
_entity_poly.pdbx_seq_one_letter_code
_entity_poly.pdbx_strand_id
1 'polypeptide(L)'
;MLKVIKTIGSCFLCFCLILSISALALALASEGNVDQDGSEGRPPSSVSGNAVGLDGSFTYDFPLSVPPGTDGIEPNLALVYNSNAGNGNVGVGWGLSGIGSITRRGKWGGVPKYDGTDVFYWNGQKLIRDPNATGYLYHTERESYARIKASGDPATGTGVSWYITTTDGTQYWFGSDDANCYSKINTIGLTTNHTHTWLLDHVRNTNQHTMKFYYSGDGVNLGKDLVNGDYYIKYIKYYLLENQGERQIIFNYEGRSDTNLSYRTGSKVLVDKRLKTIVTKMGSFLVNKYVLEYDSAPDTARSRLKKITTCGNDSSPSTLVVDGTSMPPVEFVYQTHNTKSYTQSDEVWTPPLESVYTYDTRNV
;
A
#
# COMPACT_ATOMS: atom_id res chain seq x y z
N MET A 1 -33.52 15.58 63.54
CA MET A 1 -34.93 15.78 63.95
C MET A 1 -35.82 15.31 62.79
N LEU A 2 -36.94 14.62 63.08
CA LEU A 2 -37.94 14.07 62.13
C LEU A 2 -37.35 13.04 61.10
N LYS A 3 -37.92 11.86 60.79
CA LYS A 3 -39.29 11.39 60.48
C LYS A 3 -39.82 11.98 59.15
N VAL A 4 -40.42 11.23 58.21
CA VAL A 4 -41.09 9.89 58.20
C VAL A 4 -41.02 9.34 56.73
N ILE A 5 -40.77 8.05 56.40
CA ILE A 5 -41.70 6.88 56.29
C ILE A 5 -42.80 7.10 55.20
N LYS A 6 -43.24 6.21 54.27
CA LYS A 6 -43.31 4.73 54.02
C LYS A 6 -43.41 4.51 52.45
N THR A 7 -43.62 3.41 51.70
CA THR A 7 -43.85 1.91 51.72
C THR A 7 -43.52 1.44 50.26
N ILE A 8 -42.75 0.40 49.90
CA ILE A 8 -42.87 -1.09 49.95
C ILE A 8 -43.81 -1.77 48.92
N GLY A 9 -43.31 -2.84 48.26
CA GLY A 9 -44.05 -3.91 47.55
C GLY A 9 -43.94 -3.86 46.01
N SER A 10 -43.34 -4.79 45.24
CA SER A 10 -42.71 -6.12 45.47
C SER A 10 -43.62 -7.32 45.80
N CYS A 11 -43.75 -8.28 44.85
CA CYS A 11 -43.81 -9.74 45.10
C CYS A 11 -43.82 -10.64 43.83
N PHE A 12 -42.93 -11.65 43.84
CA PHE A 12 -43.07 -13.05 43.37
C PHE A 12 -43.06 -13.51 41.89
N LEU A 13 -42.64 -14.77 41.75
CA LEU A 13 -42.39 -15.56 40.53
C LEU A 13 -43.54 -16.53 40.21
N CYS A 14 -43.61 -17.01 38.96
CA CYS A 14 -44.07 -18.37 38.64
C CYS A 14 -43.34 -18.93 37.39
N PHE A 15 -43.47 -20.23 37.09
CA PHE A 15 -42.56 -20.96 36.19
C PHE A 15 -43.29 -22.12 35.45
N CYS A 16 -42.90 -22.41 34.19
CA CYS A 16 -43.49 -23.46 33.29
C CYS A 16 -44.97 -23.23 32.86
N LEU A 17 -45.53 -23.87 31.82
CA LEU A 17 -45.09 -25.02 30.98
C LEU A 17 -45.46 -24.84 29.47
N ILE A 18 -45.01 -25.77 28.63
CA ILE A 18 -45.06 -25.87 27.16
C ILE A 18 -46.43 -26.32 26.60
N LEU A 19 -46.86 -25.81 25.42
CA LEU A 19 -47.32 -26.64 24.28
C LEU A 19 -47.32 -25.90 22.92
N SER A 20 -47.47 -26.67 21.84
CA SER A 20 -47.18 -26.33 20.43
C SER A 20 -48.38 -25.84 19.59
N ILE A 21 -48.09 -25.16 18.47
CA ILE A 21 -48.72 -25.38 17.15
C ILE A 21 -47.70 -25.04 16.05
N SER A 22 -47.78 -25.73 14.91
CA SER A 22 -46.86 -25.57 13.77
C SER A 22 -47.48 -24.73 12.64
N ALA A 23 -46.62 -24.02 11.90
CA ALA A 23 -46.96 -23.40 10.62
C ALA A 23 -45.76 -23.55 9.66
N LEU A 24 -45.98 -24.23 8.53
CA LEU A 24 -44.99 -24.40 7.47
C LEU A 24 -45.19 -23.28 6.44
N ALA A 25 -44.13 -22.53 6.12
CA ALA A 25 -44.13 -21.53 5.06
C ALA A 25 -42.91 -21.74 4.15
N LEU A 26 -43.14 -21.70 2.84
CA LEU A 26 -42.12 -21.97 1.82
C LEU A 26 -41.14 -20.82 1.68
N ALA A 27 -39.87 -21.14 1.41
CA ALA A 27 -38.92 -20.18 0.89
C ALA A 27 -39.19 -19.92 -0.60
N LEU A 28 -39.24 -18.65 -0.99
CA LEU A 28 -39.01 -18.20 -2.36
C LEU A 28 -37.98 -17.07 -2.30
N ALA A 29 -36.84 -17.26 -2.95
CA ALA A 29 -35.84 -16.22 -3.08
C ALA A 29 -36.32 -15.17 -4.09
N SER A 30 -36.08 -13.90 -3.79
CA SER A 30 -36.21 -12.79 -4.74
C SER A 30 -34.82 -12.23 -5.00
N GLU A 31 -34.27 -12.52 -6.18
CA GLU A 31 -33.01 -11.91 -6.59
C GLU A 31 -33.20 -10.40 -6.81
N GLY A 32 -32.31 -9.61 -6.22
CA GLY A 32 -32.37 -8.14 -6.22
C GLY A 32 -30.96 -7.55 -6.17
N ASN A 33 -30.07 -8.07 -7.02
CA ASN A 33 -28.66 -7.71 -7.01
C ASN A 33 -28.42 -6.29 -7.56
N VAL A 34 -28.11 -5.35 -6.66
CA VAL A 34 -27.62 -4.01 -6.98
C VAL A 34 -26.51 -3.60 -6.00
N ASP A 35 -25.42 -4.37 -5.98
CA ASP A 35 -24.20 -3.97 -5.27
C ASP A 35 -23.51 -2.80 -6.00
N GLN A 36 -23.93 -1.57 -5.68
CA GLN A 36 -23.13 -0.37 -5.96
C GLN A 36 -22.06 -0.20 -4.87
N ASP A 37 -20.99 -1.00 -4.94
CA ASP A 37 -19.78 -0.72 -4.16
C ASP A 37 -19.06 0.52 -4.72
N GLY A 38 -19.45 1.68 -4.19
CA GLY A 38 -18.74 2.94 -4.37
C GLY A 38 -17.47 2.93 -3.53
N SER A 39 -16.40 2.33 -4.05
CA SER A 39 -15.11 2.16 -3.36
C SER A 39 -14.56 3.48 -2.79
N GLU A 40 -14.80 3.74 -1.50
CA GLU A 40 -14.27 4.92 -0.82
C GLU A 40 -12.73 4.89 -0.80
N GLY A 41 -12.10 6.08 -0.84
CA GLY A 41 -10.67 6.26 -1.09
C GLY A 41 -9.68 5.80 -0.02
N ARG A 42 -10.01 4.78 0.78
CA ARG A 42 -9.09 4.11 1.72
C ARG A 42 -8.17 3.15 0.94
N PRO A 43 -6.91 2.95 1.34
CA PRO A 43 -6.11 1.85 0.81
C PRO A 43 -6.78 0.51 1.15
N PRO A 44 -6.94 -0.42 0.19
CA PRO A 44 -7.81 -1.59 0.33
C PRO A 44 -7.39 -2.47 1.52
N SER A 45 -8.36 -2.84 2.36
CA SER A 45 -8.15 -3.75 3.48
C SER A 45 -7.59 -5.08 2.97
N SER A 46 -6.42 -5.46 3.47
CA SER A 46 -5.60 -6.53 2.90
C SER A 46 -6.11 -7.93 3.25
N VAL A 47 -7.12 -8.39 2.49
CA VAL A 47 -7.51 -9.80 2.45
C VAL A 47 -6.39 -10.61 1.80
N SER A 48 -5.78 -11.53 2.54
CA SER A 48 -4.80 -12.48 1.98
C SER A 48 -5.47 -13.33 0.91
N GLY A 49 -5.02 -13.18 -0.35
CA GLY A 49 -5.65 -13.82 -1.49
C GLY A 49 -4.78 -13.80 -2.74
N ASN A 50 -4.98 -14.81 -3.58
CA ASN A 50 -4.53 -14.81 -4.97
C ASN A 50 -5.61 -14.15 -5.82
N ALA A 51 -5.23 -13.25 -6.72
CA ALA A 51 -6.14 -12.69 -7.72
C ALA A 51 -5.48 -12.64 -9.10
N VAL A 52 -6.32 -12.53 -10.14
CA VAL A 52 -5.89 -12.23 -11.51
C VAL A 52 -6.49 -10.89 -11.88
N GLY A 53 -5.64 -9.93 -12.23
CA GLY A 53 -6.04 -8.59 -12.64
C GLY A 53 -6.75 -8.57 -13.99
N LEU A 54 -7.46 -7.49 -14.28
CA LEU A 54 -8.09 -7.25 -15.58
C LEU A 54 -7.08 -7.12 -16.74
N ASP A 55 -5.80 -6.93 -16.43
CA ASP A 55 -4.66 -6.95 -17.35
C ASP A 55 -4.05 -8.36 -17.55
N GLY A 56 -4.62 -9.38 -16.90
CA GLY A 56 -4.10 -10.75 -16.88
C GLY A 56 -2.91 -10.95 -15.93
N SER A 57 -2.50 -9.96 -15.14
CA SER A 57 -1.43 -10.14 -14.15
C SER A 57 -1.89 -11.03 -12.99
N PHE A 58 -0.99 -11.89 -12.50
CA PHE A 58 -1.20 -12.57 -11.22
C PHE A 58 -0.77 -11.66 -10.08
N THR A 59 -1.63 -11.49 -9.07
CA THR A 59 -1.36 -10.71 -7.86
C THR A 59 -1.53 -11.53 -6.60
N TYR A 60 -0.70 -11.24 -5.60
CA TYR A 60 -0.77 -11.86 -4.28
C TYR A 60 -0.33 -10.86 -3.20
N ASP A 61 -1.15 -10.71 -2.16
CA ASP A 61 -0.92 -9.79 -1.06
C ASP A 61 -0.56 -10.56 0.22
N PHE A 62 0.64 -10.30 0.76
CA PHE A 62 1.05 -10.72 2.10
C PHE A 62 0.82 -9.57 3.09
N PRO A 63 -0.27 -9.58 3.88
CA PRO A 63 -0.56 -8.53 4.85
C PRO A 63 0.49 -8.50 5.98
N LEU A 64 0.92 -7.30 6.35
CA LEU A 64 1.82 -7.09 7.48
C LEU A 64 1.00 -6.72 8.71
N SER A 65 0.99 -7.60 9.72
CA SER A 65 0.31 -7.34 10.99
C SER A 65 1.10 -6.30 11.79
N VAL A 66 0.47 -5.15 11.99
CA VAL A 66 1.01 -4.02 12.75
C VAL A 66 0.31 -3.91 14.12
N PRO A 67 0.97 -3.35 15.15
CA PRO A 67 0.31 -3.03 16.41
C PRO A 67 -0.90 -2.10 16.19
N PRO A 68 -2.03 -2.31 16.88
CA PRO A 68 -3.24 -1.53 16.63
C PRO A 68 -3.04 -0.05 16.98
N GLY A 69 -3.51 0.83 16.11
CA GLY A 69 -3.46 2.29 16.27
C GLY A 69 -4.50 2.82 17.24
N THR A 70 -5.05 3.99 16.93
CA THR A 70 -6.22 4.55 17.62
C THR A 70 -7.08 5.28 16.61
N ASP A 71 -8.40 5.09 16.70
CA ASP A 71 -9.39 5.77 15.86
C ASP A 71 -9.10 5.66 14.34
N GLY A 72 -8.72 4.45 13.91
CA GLY A 72 -8.37 4.12 12.52
C GLY A 72 -7.00 4.59 12.05
N ILE A 73 -6.22 5.33 12.87
CA ILE A 73 -4.87 5.79 12.52
C ILE A 73 -3.84 4.68 12.82
N GLU A 74 -3.73 3.77 11.85
CA GLU A 74 -2.70 2.74 11.71
C GLU A 74 -2.36 2.52 10.22
N PRO A 75 -1.13 2.07 9.90
CA PRO A 75 -0.74 1.83 8.50
C PRO A 75 -1.17 0.43 8.05
N ASN A 76 -2.15 0.35 7.16
CA ASN A 76 -2.45 -0.86 6.39
C ASN A 76 -1.33 -1.10 5.36
N LEU A 77 -0.42 -2.03 5.66
CA LEU A 77 0.74 -2.37 4.83
C LEU A 77 0.66 -3.83 4.35
N ALA A 78 1.08 -4.09 3.12
CA ALA A 78 1.32 -5.45 2.63
C ALA A 78 2.60 -5.52 1.77
N LEU A 79 3.20 -6.70 1.69
CA LEU A 79 4.12 -7.01 0.60
C LEU A 79 3.28 -7.56 -0.55
N VAL A 80 3.32 -6.87 -1.68
CA VAL A 80 2.43 -7.14 -2.83
C VAL A 80 3.26 -7.67 -3.99
N TYR A 81 2.87 -8.82 -4.52
CA TYR A 81 3.37 -9.35 -5.78
C TYR A 81 2.45 -8.95 -6.93
N ASN A 82 3.04 -8.60 -8.08
CA ASN A 82 2.35 -8.53 -9.36
C ASN A 82 3.28 -9.05 -10.46
N SER A 83 2.81 -9.97 -11.30
CA SER A 83 3.63 -10.60 -12.36
C SER A 83 4.16 -9.64 -13.42
N ASN A 84 3.53 -8.47 -13.62
CA ASN A 84 3.94 -7.42 -14.54
C ASN A 84 4.86 -6.36 -13.88
N ALA A 85 5.10 -6.45 -12.57
CA ALA A 85 5.94 -5.48 -11.86
C ALA A 85 7.45 -5.71 -12.08
N GLY A 86 8.21 -4.61 -12.11
CA GLY A 86 9.65 -4.61 -12.35
C GLY A 86 10.51 -5.07 -11.17
N ASN A 87 11.81 -4.80 -11.24
CA ASN A 87 12.73 -5.02 -10.12
C ASN A 87 12.69 -3.84 -9.14
N GLY A 88 11.95 -3.98 -8.05
CA GLY A 88 11.76 -2.96 -7.03
C GLY A 88 12.64 -3.15 -5.79
N ASN A 89 12.35 -2.38 -4.74
CA ASN A 89 13.04 -2.45 -3.46
C ASN A 89 12.70 -3.71 -2.63
N VAL A 90 11.78 -4.57 -3.08
CA VAL A 90 11.51 -5.92 -2.52
C VAL A 90 11.88 -7.03 -3.52
N GLY A 91 12.72 -6.72 -4.52
CA GLY A 91 13.09 -7.65 -5.60
C GLY A 91 12.17 -7.55 -6.82
N VAL A 92 12.23 -8.54 -7.71
CA VAL A 92 11.45 -8.56 -8.96
C VAL A 92 10.02 -9.05 -8.73
N GLY A 93 9.05 -8.31 -9.26
CA GLY A 93 7.62 -8.56 -9.11
C GLY A 93 7.03 -8.08 -7.78
N TRP A 94 7.85 -7.75 -6.78
CA TRP A 94 7.40 -7.39 -5.43
C TRP A 94 7.59 -5.90 -5.09
N GLY A 95 6.63 -5.35 -4.35
CA GLY A 95 6.69 -4.04 -3.73
C GLY A 95 6.11 -4.03 -2.31
N LEU A 96 6.33 -2.92 -1.60
CA LEU A 96 5.67 -2.61 -0.32
C LEU A 96 4.50 -1.65 -0.60
N SER A 97 3.28 -2.04 -0.24
CA SER A 97 2.08 -1.22 -0.35
C SER A 97 1.78 -0.45 0.94
N GLY A 98 0.73 0.36 0.94
CA GLY A 98 0.30 1.16 2.10
C GLY A 98 1.08 2.46 2.33
N ILE A 99 2.10 2.75 1.52
CA ILE A 99 2.86 4.00 1.54
C ILE A 99 2.47 4.82 0.31
N GLY A 100 1.85 5.98 0.54
CA GLY A 100 1.36 6.84 -0.53
C GLY A 100 2.45 7.70 -1.18
N SER A 101 2.20 8.12 -2.43
CA SER A 101 3.01 9.16 -3.08
C SER A 101 2.22 9.91 -4.16
N ILE A 102 2.69 11.11 -4.48
CA ILE A 102 2.34 11.81 -5.72
C ILE A 102 3.57 11.82 -6.62
N THR A 103 3.43 11.37 -7.87
CA THR A 103 4.53 11.28 -8.85
C THR A 103 4.27 12.20 -10.05
N ARG A 104 5.33 12.84 -10.54
CA ARG A 104 5.35 13.66 -11.77
C ARG A 104 5.67 12.76 -12.97
N ARG A 105 4.99 12.95 -14.10
CA ARG A 105 5.33 12.36 -15.41
C ARG A 105 5.16 13.42 -16.50
N GLY A 106 5.84 13.24 -17.64
CA GLY A 106 5.58 14.07 -18.81
C GLY A 106 4.14 13.88 -19.32
N LYS A 107 3.56 14.89 -19.97
CA LYS A 107 2.15 14.96 -20.41
C LYS A 107 1.57 13.67 -21.01
N TRP A 108 2.38 12.92 -21.75
CA TRP A 108 2.01 11.69 -22.46
C TRP A 108 2.54 10.41 -21.78
N GLY A 109 2.75 10.44 -20.46
CA GLY A 109 3.25 9.31 -19.66
C GLY A 109 4.77 9.07 -19.74
N GLY A 110 5.49 9.83 -20.57
CA GLY A 110 6.95 9.77 -20.71
C GLY A 110 7.72 10.52 -19.63
N VAL A 111 9.01 10.79 -19.92
CA VAL A 111 9.92 11.54 -19.04
C VAL A 111 9.35 12.95 -18.74
N PRO A 112 9.35 13.42 -17.47
CA PRO A 112 8.96 14.78 -17.14
C PRO A 112 9.87 15.82 -17.78
N LYS A 113 9.30 16.98 -18.10
CA LYS A 113 10.04 18.12 -18.66
C LYS A 113 10.43 19.18 -17.65
N TYR A 114 9.70 19.26 -16.52
CA TYR A 114 9.85 20.32 -15.51
C TYR A 114 9.57 21.75 -16.05
N ASP A 115 8.79 21.85 -17.13
CA ASP A 115 8.41 23.09 -17.83
C ASP A 115 6.97 23.56 -17.51
N GLY A 116 6.30 22.91 -16.54
CA GLY A 116 4.89 23.15 -16.23
C GLY A 116 3.88 22.41 -17.12
N THR A 117 4.31 21.69 -18.15
CA THR A 117 3.43 20.85 -19.00
C THR A 117 3.28 19.41 -18.49
N ASP A 118 3.94 19.08 -17.39
CA ASP A 118 3.88 17.77 -16.71
C ASP A 118 2.50 17.48 -16.10
N VAL A 119 2.23 16.20 -15.88
CA VAL A 119 1.05 15.67 -15.18
C VAL A 119 1.47 14.99 -13.88
N PHE A 120 0.56 14.98 -12.90
CA PHE A 120 0.78 14.42 -11.57
C PHE A 120 -0.13 13.20 -11.34
N TYR A 121 0.32 12.25 -10.53
CA TYR A 121 -0.41 11.02 -10.23
C TYR A 121 -0.35 10.71 -8.73
N TRP A 122 -1.47 10.73 -8.03
CA TRP A 122 -1.61 10.27 -6.64
C TRP A 122 -1.84 8.77 -6.62
N ASN A 123 -0.92 7.99 -6.03
CA ASN A 123 -1.00 6.53 -5.95
C ASN A 123 -1.31 5.83 -7.31
N GLY A 124 -0.87 6.43 -8.41
CA GLY A 124 -1.15 5.95 -9.78
C GLY A 124 -2.43 6.48 -10.43
N GLN A 125 -3.33 7.14 -9.69
CA GLN A 125 -4.47 7.88 -10.25
C GLN A 125 -4.04 9.25 -10.75
N LYS A 126 -4.33 9.57 -12.01
CA LYS A 126 -3.94 10.84 -12.63
C LYS A 126 -4.70 12.01 -12.01
N LEU A 127 -4.00 13.12 -11.79
CA LEU A 127 -4.54 14.36 -11.25
C LEU A 127 -4.81 15.37 -12.38
N ILE A 128 -6.01 15.94 -12.37
CA ILE A 128 -6.49 16.98 -13.29
C ILE A 128 -6.60 18.29 -12.48
N ARG A 129 -5.94 19.37 -12.93
CA ARG A 129 -6.06 20.70 -12.31
C ARG A 129 -7.41 21.30 -12.67
N ASP A 130 -8.13 21.87 -11.70
CA ASP A 130 -9.26 22.75 -12.01
C ASP A 130 -8.72 24.06 -12.66
N PRO A 131 -9.07 24.38 -13.91
CA PRO A 131 -8.62 25.60 -14.57
C PRO A 131 -9.10 26.88 -13.86
N ASN A 132 -10.29 26.84 -13.25
CA ASN A 132 -11.01 27.99 -12.69
C ASN A 132 -10.74 28.22 -11.20
N ALA A 133 -10.21 27.21 -10.49
CA ALA A 133 -9.87 27.32 -9.08
C ALA A 133 -8.83 28.40 -8.78
N THR A 134 -9.03 29.14 -7.70
CA THR A 134 -8.00 30.01 -7.11
C THR A 134 -6.89 29.16 -6.50
N GLY A 135 -5.69 29.24 -7.08
CA GLY A 135 -4.51 28.47 -6.67
C GLY A 135 -4.36 27.15 -7.42
N TYR A 136 -3.93 26.09 -6.73
CA TYR A 136 -3.59 24.80 -7.33
C TYR A 136 -4.46 23.68 -6.75
N LEU A 137 -5.75 23.67 -7.11
CA LEU A 137 -6.69 22.60 -6.78
C LEU A 137 -6.74 21.54 -7.89
N TYR A 138 -6.92 20.30 -7.49
CA TYR A 138 -6.92 19.13 -8.36
C TYR A 138 -8.04 18.15 -7.99
N HIS A 139 -8.40 17.32 -8.96
CA HIS A 139 -9.30 16.17 -8.85
C HIS A 139 -8.62 14.95 -9.46
N THR A 140 -9.07 13.73 -9.13
CA THR A 140 -8.63 12.50 -9.79
C THR A 140 -9.39 12.29 -11.11
N GLU A 141 -8.70 11.77 -12.13
CA GLU A 141 -9.29 11.52 -13.47
C GLU A 141 -10.46 10.53 -13.43
N ARG A 142 -10.40 9.55 -12.52
CA ARG A 142 -11.56 8.84 -11.99
C ARG A 142 -11.84 9.46 -10.61
N GLU A 143 -12.89 10.26 -10.52
CA GLU A 143 -13.19 11.05 -9.32
C GLU A 143 -13.29 10.17 -8.06
N SER A 144 -12.68 10.63 -6.98
CA SER A 144 -12.64 9.99 -5.65
C SER A 144 -13.23 10.87 -4.55
N TYR A 145 -13.79 12.04 -4.92
CA TYR A 145 -14.38 13.05 -4.03
C TYR A 145 -13.41 13.61 -2.96
N ALA A 146 -12.11 13.36 -3.13
CA ALA A 146 -11.07 13.87 -2.26
C ALA A 146 -10.67 15.29 -2.67
N ARG A 147 -10.54 16.20 -1.70
CA ARG A 147 -10.09 17.58 -1.95
C ARG A 147 -8.57 17.57 -2.05
N ILE A 148 -8.02 17.74 -3.26
CA ILE A 148 -6.58 17.72 -3.53
C ILE A 148 -6.08 19.15 -3.81
N LYS A 149 -5.01 19.55 -3.12
CA LYS A 149 -4.39 20.87 -3.24
C LYS A 149 -2.87 20.76 -3.24
N ALA A 150 -2.21 21.49 -4.15
CA ALA A 150 -0.80 21.82 -4.01
C ALA A 150 -0.62 23.18 -3.31
N SER A 151 0.47 23.30 -2.55
CA SER A 151 1.05 24.55 -2.07
C SER A 151 2.39 24.75 -2.77
N GLY A 152 2.74 26.00 -3.10
CA GLY A 152 3.75 26.28 -4.14
C GLY A 152 3.22 26.00 -5.55
N ASP A 153 4.00 26.34 -6.58
CA ASP A 153 3.65 26.09 -7.98
C ASP A 153 4.27 24.77 -8.48
N PRO A 154 3.46 23.73 -8.78
CA PRO A 154 3.92 22.45 -9.31
C PRO A 154 4.74 22.55 -10.60
N ALA A 155 4.55 23.61 -11.41
CA ALA A 155 5.34 23.83 -12.62
C ALA A 155 6.82 24.06 -12.27
N THR A 156 7.11 25.02 -11.40
CA THR A 156 8.49 25.28 -10.93
C THR A 156 9.08 24.09 -10.17
N GLY A 157 8.26 23.37 -9.39
CA GLY A 157 8.65 22.15 -8.69
C GLY A 157 9.51 22.35 -7.43
N THR A 158 9.87 23.58 -7.07
CA THR A 158 10.66 23.92 -5.88
C THR A 158 9.74 24.35 -4.74
N GLY A 159 9.95 23.81 -3.53
CA GLY A 159 9.11 24.16 -2.35
C GLY A 159 7.65 23.71 -2.45
N VAL A 160 7.32 22.88 -3.44
CA VAL A 160 5.96 22.37 -3.66
C VAL A 160 5.66 21.28 -2.64
N SER A 161 4.46 21.32 -2.06
CA SER A 161 3.98 20.39 -1.04
C SER A 161 2.50 20.08 -1.30
N TRP A 162 2.05 18.82 -1.15
CA TRP A 162 0.67 18.42 -1.49
C TRP A 162 -0.16 18.01 -0.28
N TYR A 163 -1.45 18.30 -0.37
CA TYR A 163 -2.45 18.17 0.68
C TYR A 163 -3.66 17.47 0.09
N ILE A 164 -4.08 16.35 0.68
CA ILE A 164 -5.30 15.63 0.30
C ILE A 164 -6.19 15.52 1.53
N THR A 165 -7.50 15.75 1.36
CA THR A 165 -8.50 15.45 2.38
C THR A 165 -9.58 14.56 1.79
N THR A 166 -9.70 13.33 2.28
CA THR A 166 -10.70 12.34 1.87
C THR A 166 -12.09 12.66 2.44
N THR A 167 -13.11 11.90 2.03
CA THR A 167 -14.53 12.10 2.38
C THR A 167 -14.80 11.97 3.88
N ASP A 168 -14.08 11.09 4.57
CA ASP A 168 -14.06 10.92 6.02
C ASP A 168 -13.43 12.11 6.79
N GLY A 169 -12.82 13.05 6.08
CA GLY A 169 -12.11 14.19 6.65
C GLY A 169 -10.64 13.91 7.03
N THR A 170 -10.13 12.70 6.80
CA THR A 170 -8.71 12.37 7.04
C THR A 170 -7.82 13.15 6.08
N GLN A 171 -6.74 13.72 6.64
CA GLN A 171 -5.77 14.55 5.93
C GLN A 171 -4.48 13.78 5.67
N TYR A 172 -3.98 13.86 4.44
CA TYR A 172 -2.73 13.26 3.99
C TYR A 172 -1.81 14.37 3.43
N TRP A 173 -0.54 14.36 3.84
CA TRP A 173 0.46 15.32 3.39
C TRP A 173 1.61 14.61 2.67
N PHE A 174 1.97 15.12 1.50
CA PHE A 174 3.02 14.53 0.65
C PHE A 174 4.08 15.58 0.33
N GLY A 175 5.33 15.27 0.67
CA GLY A 175 6.42 16.21 0.58
C GLY A 175 6.12 17.50 1.36
N SER A 176 5.82 17.44 2.64
CA SER A 176 5.83 18.65 3.49
C SER A 176 7.27 19.10 3.78
N ASP A 177 7.49 20.39 3.97
CA ASP A 177 8.81 20.94 4.33
C ASP A 177 9.04 20.90 5.86
N ASP A 178 8.97 19.72 6.47
CA ASP A 178 9.44 19.49 7.84
C ASP A 178 10.97 19.44 7.85
N ALA A 179 11.60 20.34 8.60
CA ALA A 179 13.06 20.40 8.74
C ALA A 179 13.70 19.11 9.27
N ASN A 180 12.92 18.23 9.91
CA ASN A 180 13.37 16.98 10.50
C ASN A 180 13.01 15.74 9.65
N CYS A 181 12.27 15.90 8.55
CA CYS A 181 11.79 14.78 7.73
C CYS A 181 11.65 15.18 6.26
N TYR A 182 12.68 14.92 5.45
CA TYR A 182 12.59 15.14 4.01
C TYR A 182 11.84 14.00 3.31
N SER A 183 10.77 14.36 2.59
CA SER A 183 9.86 13.44 1.89
C SER A 183 9.66 13.80 0.41
N LYS A 184 10.66 14.45 -0.20
CA LYS A 184 10.67 14.81 -1.63
C LYS A 184 11.82 14.09 -2.33
N ILE A 185 11.54 13.46 -3.47
CA ILE A 185 12.57 12.94 -4.37
C ILE A 185 12.77 13.96 -5.49
N ASN A 186 13.99 14.48 -5.61
CA ASN A 186 14.32 15.53 -6.55
C ASN A 186 15.33 15.07 -7.62
N THR A 187 15.40 15.84 -8.70
CA THR A 187 16.31 15.61 -9.82
C THR A 187 17.78 15.84 -9.47
N ILE A 188 18.58 14.78 -9.45
CA ILE A 188 20.04 14.87 -9.31
C ILE A 188 20.69 15.25 -10.65
N GLY A 189 21.67 16.16 -10.60
CA GLY A 189 22.55 16.49 -11.74
C GLY A 189 21.99 17.51 -12.73
N LEU A 190 20.80 18.08 -12.48
CA LEU A 190 20.24 19.18 -13.27
C LEU A 190 20.65 20.54 -12.69
N THR A 191 20.62 21.58 -13.52
CA THR A 191 20.91 22.98 -13.12
C THR A 191 19.87 23.56 -12.15
N THR A 192 18.66 23.01 -12.17
CA THR A 192 17.54 23.37 -11.27
C THR A 192 17.04 22.11 -10.56
N ASN A 193 16.81 22.23 -9.25
CA ASN A 193 16.51 21.09 -8.37
C ASN A 193 14.99 20.89 -8.25
N HIS A 194 14.40 20.14 -9.18
CA HIS A 194 12.95 19.95 -9.24
C HIS A 194 12.50 18.67 -8.51
N THR A 195 11.38 18.73 -7.78
CA THR A 195 10.76 17.53 -7.20
C THR A 195 10.01 16.72 -8.27
N HIS A 196 10.28 15.41 -8.33
CA HIS A 196 9.62 14.44 -9.21
C HIS A 196 8.70 13.47 -8.47
N THR A 197 8.92 13.24 -7.17
CA THR A 197 8.01 12.47 -6.31
C THR A 197 7.87 13.15 -4.96
N TRP A 198 6.64 13.31 -4.49
CA TRP A 198 6.30 13.70 -3.13
C TRP A 198 5.81 12.46 -2.40
N LEU A 199 6.55 12.03 -1.38
CA LEU A 199 6.25 10.85 -0.56
C LEU A 199 5.30 11.24 0.56
N LEU A 200 4.37 10.36 0.94
CA LEU A 200 3.51 10.55 2.10
C LEU A 200 4.38 10.70 3.35
N ASP A 201 4.24 11.80 4.10
CA ASP A 201 5.00 12.04 5.34
C ASP A 201 4.12 12.16 6.59
N HIS A 202 2.89 12.64 6.46
CA HIS A 202 1.95 12.73 7.57
C HIS A 202 0.54 12.27 7.17
N VAL A 203 -0.17 11.71 8.13
CA VAL A 203 -1.63 11.45 8.10
C VAL A 203 -2.24 11.92 9.42
N ARG A 204 -3.44 12.52 9.39
CA ARG A 204 -4.20 12.93 10.58
C ARG A 204 -5.70 12.76 10.36
N ASN A 205 -6.40 12.12 11.31
CA ASN A 205 -7.86 12.04 11.27
C ASN A 205 -8.53 13.29 11.88
N THR A 206 -9.86 13.36 11.81
CA THR A 206 -10.67 14.46 12.36
C THR A 206 -10.52 14.61 13.88
N ASN A 207 -10.34 13.51 14.61
CA ASN A 207 -10.06 13.49 16.05
C ASN A 207 -8.58 13.78 16.40
N GLN A 208 -7.78 14.24 15.44
CA GLN A 208 -6.40 14.71 15.58
C GLN A 208 -5.34 13.63 15.88
N HIS A 209 -5.68 12.33 15.87
CA HIS A 209 -4.67 11.26 15.93
C HIS A 209 -3.78 11.33 14.68
N THR A 210 -2.47 11.09 14.84
CA THR A 210 -1.47 11.27 13.77
C THR A 210 -0.61 10.04 13.53
N MET A 211 -0.21 9.89 12.27
CA MET A 211 0.80 8.95 11.80
C MET A 211 1.83 9.70 10.94
N LYS A 212 3.12 9.42 11.14
CA LYS A 212 4.24 10.05 10.44
C LYS A 212 5.13 9.01 9.77
N PHE A 213 5.63 9.32 8.57
CA PHE A 213 6.48 8.46 7.74
C PHE A 213 7.82 9.16 7.55
N TYR A 214 8.92 8.46 7.85
CA TYR A 214 10.28 8.99 7.83
C TYR A 214 11.14 8.21 6.85
N TYR A 215 11.81 8.91 5.93
CA TYR A 215 12.61 8.32 4.86
C TYR A 215 14.11 8.36 5.15
N SER A 216 14.87 7.50 4.48
CA SER A 216 16.32 7.52 4.46
C SER A 216 16.83 8.59 3.49
N GLY A 217 17.97 9.18 3.81
CA GLY A 217 18.83 9.86 2.85
C GLY A 217 20.29 9.78 3.28
N ASP A 218 21.13 10.56 2.62
CA ASP A 218 22.54 10.68 2.98
C ASP A 218 22.68 11.27 4.38
N GLY A 219 23.56 10.67 5.20
CA GLY A 219 23.68 10.98 6.64
C GLY A 219 24.07 12.42 7.00
N VAL A 220 24.40 13.23 5.99
CA VAL A 220 24.74 14.66 6.10
C VAL A 220 23.57 15.61 5.76
N ASN A 221 22.46 15.13 5.16
CA ASN A 221 21.41 15.98 4.58
C ASN A 221 19.98 15.70 5.09
N LEU A 222 19.81 15.27 6.36
CA LEU A 222 18.51 15.18 7.06
C LEU A 222 17.39 14.43 6.28
N GLY A 223 17.76 13.32 5.63
CA GLY A 223 16.82 12.48 4.87
C GLY A 223 16.82 12.73 3.36
N LYS A 224 17.59 13.70 2.84
CA LYS A 224 17.83 13.84 1.39
C LYS A 224 18.86 12.82 0.91
N ASP A 225 18.51 12.00 -0.07
CA ASP A 225 19.46 11.40 -1.00
C ASP A 225 19.77 12.41 -2.12
N LEU A 226 21.06 12.72 -2.29
CA LEU A 226 21.61 13.58 -3.35
C LEU A 226 22.54 12.82 -4.30
N VAL A 227 22.73 11.51 -4.10
CA VAL A 227 23.69 10.67 -4.82
C VAL A 227 22.99 9.68 -5.75
N ASN A 228 21.91 9.02 -5.32
CA ASN A 228 21.25 7.94 -6.05
C ASN A 228 19.90 8.35 -6.67
N GLY A 229 19.13 9.20 -6.01
CA GLY A 229 17.80 9.65 -6.44
C GLY A 229 16.67 8.72 -5.99
N ASP A 230 16.90 7.90 -4.95
CA ASP A 230 15.93 6.93 -4.43
C ASP A 230 15.80 7.02 -2.91
N TYR A 231 14.58 6.78 -2.40
CA TYR A 231 14.21 7.09 -1.02
C TYR A 231 13.52 5.89 -0.38
N TYR A 232 14.23 5.24 0.54
CA TYR A 232 13.72 4.11 1.29
C TYR A 232 12.92 4.61 2.50
N ILE A 233 11.71 4.08 2.73
CA ILE A 233 11.01 4.28 4.01
C ILE A 233 11.91 3.72 5.12
N LYS A 234 12.07 4.44 6.23
CA LYS A 234 12.93 4.04 7.35
C LYS A 234 12.11 3.74 8.59
N TYR A 235 11.16 4.62 8.92
CA TYR A 235 10.23 4.44 10.04
C TYR A 235 8.82 4.90 9.68
N ILE A 236 7.82 4.23 10.24
CA ILE A 236 6.47 4.80 10.42
C ILE A 236 6.21 4.88 11.93
N LYS A 237 5.70 6.02 12.41
CA LYS A 237 5.33 6.25 13.82
C LYS A 237 3.87 6.68 13.92
N TYR A 238 3.16 6.16 14.90
CA TYR A 238 1.78 6.53 15.24
C TYR A 238 1.56 6.31 16.74
N TYR A 239 0.53 6.91 17.32
CA TYR A 239 0.42 7.06 18.78
C TYR A 239 -0.97 6.68 19.29
N LEU A 240 -1.08 6.30 20.57
CA LEU A 240 -2.37 6.08 21.23
C LEU A 240 -3.07 7.44 21.45
N LEU A 241 -2.33 8.37 22.03
CA LEU A 241 -2.69 9.76 22.29
C LEU A 241 -1.49 10.63 21.92
N GLU A 242 -1.65 11.94 21.79
CA GLU A 242 -0.53 12.82 21.39
C GLU A 242 0.71 12.63 22.28
N ASN A 243 1.83 12.24 21.65
CA ASN A 243 3.10 11.89 22.29
C ASN A 243 3.05 10.74 23.34
N GLN A 244 2.00 9.92 23.37
CA GLN A 244 1.87 8.79 24.31
C GLN A 244 1.58 7.46 23.60
N GLY A 245 2.17 6.39 24.13
CA GLY A 245 2.01 5.04 23.60
C GLY A 245 2.46 4.91 22.15
N GLU A 246 3.66 5.41 21.83
CA GLU A 246 4.24 5.32 20.48
C GLU A 246 4.24 3.86 19.98
N ARG A 247 3.72 3.66 18.77
CA ARG A 247 3.99 2.49 17.94
C ARG A 247 5.00 2.89 16.88
N GLN A 248 5.94 2.01 16.59
CA GLN A 248 6.92 2.22 15.54
C GLN A 248 7.01 0.98 14.64
N ILE A 249 7.03 1.21 13.33
CA ILE A 249 7.45 0.23 12.33
C ILE A 249 8.81 0.68 11.80
N ILE A 250 9.77 -0.23 11.72
CA ILE A 250 11.14 0.01 11.30
C ILE A 250 11.41 -0.85 10.07
N PHE A 251 11.98 -0.24 9.02
CA PHE A 251 12.34 -0.91 7.78
C PHE A 251 13.86 -0.90 7.63
N ASN A 252 14.47 -2.09 7.64
CA ASN A 252 15.93 -2.27 7.54
C ASN A 252 16.31 -2.86 6.18
N TYR A 253 17.42 -2.41 5.60
CA TYR A 253 17.73 -2.67 4.19
C TYR A 253 19.05 -3.42 3.96
N GLU A 254 18.91 -4.44 3.11
CA GLU A 254 19.88 -5.09 2.24
C GLU A 254 20.76 -4.18 1.38
N GLY A 255 22.08 -4.34 1.34
CA GLY A 255 22.80 -4.05 0.07
C GLY A 255 22.46 -5.12 -0.97
N ARG A 256 22.47 -4.79 -2.27
CA ARG A 256 22.21 -5.76 -3.36
C ARG A 256 23.23 -5.67 -4.49
N SER A 257 23.42 -6.77 -5.20
CA SER A 257 24.23 -6.84 -6.44
C SER A 257 23.44 -6.43 -7.68
N ASP A 258 22.14 -6.73 -7.74
CA ASP A 258 21.26 -6.46 -8.89
C ASP A 258 20.64 -5.06 -8.82
N THR A 259 21.49 -4.03 -8.80
CA THR A 259 21.04 -2.63 -8.68
C THR A 259 20.22 -2.19 -9.91
N ASN A 260 19.21 -1.34 -9.69
CA ASN A 260 18.33 -0.87 -10.76
C ASN A 260 18.56 0.61 -11.04
N LEU A 261 19.24 0.91 -12.15
CA LEU A 261 19.47 2.27 -12.65
C LEU A 261 18.36 2.69 -13.62
N SER A 262 17.73 3.83 -13.35
CA SER A 262 16.65 4.41 -14.14
C SER A 262 16.89 5.90 -14.42
N TYR A 263 16.43 6.34 -15.58
CA TYR A 263 16.36 7.76 -15.98
C TYR A 263 14.95 8.18 -16.38
N ARG A 264 13.92 7.40 -15.99
CA ARG A 264 12.51 7.65 -16.36
C ARG A 264 11.96 8.97 -15.82
N THR A 265 12.60 9.56 -14.82
CA THR A 265 12.28 10.87 -14.24
C THR A 265 13.12 12.00 -14.83
N GLY A 266 14.01 11.74 -15.80
CA GLY A 266 14.89 12.75 -16.40
C GLY A 266 16.19 13.00 -15.62
N SER A 267 16.32 12.41 -14.43
CA SER A 267 17.54 12.37 -13.62
C SER A 267 17.92 10.93 -13.28
N LYS A 268 19.11 10.73 -12.69
CA LYS A 268 19.48 9.44 -12.10
C LYS A 268 18.48 9.07 -10.99
N VAL A 269 18.01 7.82 -11.01
CA VAL A 269 17.39 7.09 -9.90
C VAL A 269 18.07 5.72 -9.81
N LEU A 270 18.67 5.36 -8.67
CA LEU A 270 19.41 4.11 -8.51
C LEU A 270 18.97 3.35 -7.25
N VAL A 271 18.23 2.26 -7.45
CA VAL A 271 17.84 1.33 -6.38
C VAL A 271 19.03 0.41 -6.08
N ASP A 272 19.85 0.81 -5.11
CA ASP A 272 21.06 0.12 -4.65
C ASP A 272 20.82 -0.87 -3.48
N LYS A 273 19.61 -0.88 -2.92
CA LYS A 273 19.25 -1.66 -1.72
C LYS A 273 17.95 -2.47 -1.91
N ARG A 274 17.70 -3.41 -0.98
CA ARG A 274 16.45 -4.20 -0.90
C ARG A 274 15.96 -4.35 0.54
N LEU A 275 14.66 -4.36 0.78
CA LEU A 275 14.07 -4.47 2.13
C LEU A 275 14.43 -5.83 2.74
N LYS A 276 14.97 -5.84 3.96
CA LYS A 276 15.51 -7.05 4.61
C LYS A 276 14.73 -7.46 5.85
N THR A 277 14.42 -6.53 6.75
CA THR A 277 13.49 -6.80 7.85
C THR A 277 12.51 -5.67 8.05
N ILE A 278 11.32 -6.02 8.52
CA ILE A 278 10.29 -5.08 9.00
C ILE A 278 10.05 -5.42 10.46
N VAL A 279 10.30 -4.48 11.37
CA VAL A 279 10.25 -4.68 12.82
C VAL A 279 9.18 -3.78 13.40
N THR A 280 8.21 -4.34 14.14
CA THR A 280 7.13 -3.56 14.76
C THR A 280 7.28 -3.50 16.28
N LYS A 281 7.01 -2.33 16.87
CA LYS A 281 7.24 -2.04 18.29
C LYS A 281 6.09 -1.26 18.93
N MET A 282 5.94 -1.43 20.24
CA MET A 282 5.15 -0.55 21.12
C MET A 282 6.09 0.01 22.20
N GLY A 283 6.42 1.29 22.10
CA GLY A 283 7.48 1.92 22.89
C GLY A 283 8.82 1.20 22.69
N SER A 284 9.42 0.75 23.79
CA SER A 284 10.64 -0.06 23.79
C SER A 284 10.41 -1.54 23.43
N PHE A 285 9.18 -2.05 23.55
CA PHE A 285 8.89 -3.47 23.39
C PHE A 285 8.76 -3.88 21.92
N LEU A 286 9.40 -4.99 21.56
CA LEU A 286 9.20 -5.66 20.28
C LEU A 286 7.83 -6.36 20.26
N VAL A 287 7.14 -6.32 19.12
CA VAL A 287 5.90 -7.05 18.89
C VAL A 287 6.14 -8.20 17.91
N ASN A 288 6.63 -7.89 16.71
CA ASN A 288 7.07 -8.90 15.74
C ASN A 288 8.24 -8.38 14.86
N LYS A 289 8.91 -9.31 14.17
CA LYS A 289 9.89 -9.03 13.12
C LYS A 289 9.61 -9.92 11.91
N TYR A 290 9.35 -9.32 10.76
CA TYR A 290 9.35 -9.99 9.47
C TYR A 290 10.77 -10.01 8.91
N VAL A 291 11.23 -11.18 8.49
CA VAL A 291 12.54 -11.39 7.84
C VAL A 291 12.32 -11.82 6.40
N LEU A 292 12.94 -11.10 5.46
CA LEU A 292 12.84 -11.33 4.03
C LEU A 292 14.11 -12.04 3.53
N GLU A 293 13.94 -13.26 3.02
CA GLU A 293 15.01 -14.06 2.44
C GLU A 293 14.89 -14.08 0.92
N TYR A 294 16.02 -13.94 0.23
CA TYR A 294 16.08 -13.79 -1.22
C TYR A 294 16.94 -14.87 -1.86
N ASP A 295 16.57 -15.28 -3.06
CA ASP A 295 17.53 -15.91 -3.99
C ASP A 295 17.83 -15.01 -5.18
N SER A 296 18.76 -15.48 -6.02
CA SER A 296 19.14 -14.84 -7.28
C SER A 296 18.51 -15.63 -8.43
N ALA A 297 17.77 -14.96 -9.30
CA ALA A 297 17.18 -15.55 -10.50
C ALA A 297 18.31 -16.06 -11.43
N PRO A 298 18.38 -17.37 -11.77
CA PRO A 298 19.51 -17.95 -12.50
C PRO A 298 19.88 -17.22 -13.79
N ASP A 299 18.88 -16.74 -14.53
CA ASP A 299 19.02 -16.16 -15.87
C ASP A 299 19.31 -14.66 -15.90
N THR A 300 19.03 -13.94 -14.81
CA THR A 300 19.07 -12.47 -14.78
C THR A 300 19.80 -11.88 -13.58
N ALA A 301 20.29 -12.73 -12.68
CA ALA A 301 20.86 -12.40 -11.37
C ALA A 301 19.96 -11.53 -10.46
N ARG A 302 18.68 -11.35 -10.79
CA ARG A 302 17.74 -10.50 -10.05
C ARG A 302 17.33 -11.12 -8.72
N SER A 303 17.24 -10.29 -7.69
CA SER A 303 16.70 -10.66 -6.38
C SER A 303 15.25 -11.09 -6.49
N ARG A 304 14.92 -12.32 -6.07
CA ARG A 304 13.54 -12.81 -5.92
C ARG A 304 13.26 -13.07 -4.45
N LEU A 305 12.13 -12.58 -3.93
CA LEU A 305 11.74 -12.82 -2.53
C LEU A 305 11.37 -14.30 -2.36
N LYS A 306 12.22 -15.08 -1.70
CA LYS A 306 12.08 -16.54 -1.59
C LYS A 306 11.31 -16.96 -0.34
N LYS A 307 11.51 -16.28 0.80
CA LYS A 307 10.75 -16.53 2.03
C LYS A 307 10.40 -15.24 2.77
N ILE A 308 9.27 -15.26 3.47
CA ILE A 308 8.97 -14.35 4.57
C ILE A 308 8.81 -15.19 5.84
N THR A 309 9.60 -14.86 6.87
CA THR A 309 9.52 -15.51 8.18
C THR A 309 9.09 -14.50 9.24
N THR A 310 8.05 -14.82 10.01
CA THR A 310 7.56 -13.94 11.10
C THR A 310 8.12 -14.42 12.44
N CYS A 311 9.00 -13.62 13.04
CA CYS A 311 9.60 -13.83 14.36
C CYS A 311 8.81 -13.08 15.45
N GLY A 312 8.82 -13.64 16.66
CA GLY A 312 8.13 -13.12 17.85
C GLY A 312 8.87 -11.99 18.56
N ASN A 313 8.42 -11.70 19.78
CA ASN A 313 8.94 -10.63 20.64
C ASN A 313 10.24 -10.98 21.38
N ASP A 314 10.68 -12.24 21.32
CA ASP A 314 11.97 -12.76 21.80
C ASP A 314 13.09 -12.67 20.74
N SER A 315 12.74 -12.32 19.50
CA SER A 315 13.70 -12.08 18.42
C SER A 315 14.45 -10.75 18.59
N SER A 316 15.62 -10.59 17.97
CA SER A 316 16.36 -9.33 18.07
C SER A 316 15.91 -8.30 17.03
N PRO A 317 15.60 -7.05 17.42
CA PRO A 317 15.20 -5.99 16.50
C PRO A 317 16.39 -5.40 15.70
N SER A 318 17.64 -5.76 16.02
CA SER A 318 18.84 -5.30 15.31
C SER A 318 19.44 -6.34 14.35
N THR A 319 19.02 -7.61 14.44
CA THR A 319 19.50 -8.66 13.53
C THR A 319 18.68 -8.69 12.25
N LEU A 320 19.37 -8.86 11.12
CA LEU A 320 18.77 -8.91 9.79
C LEU A 320 18.41 -10.34 9.33
N VAL A 321 18.29 -11.26 10.29
CA VAL A 321 18.06 -12.70 10.10
C VAL A 321 16.96 -13.19 11.04
N VAL A 322 16.51 -14.43 10.81
CA VAL A 322 15.60 -15.16 11.69
C VAL A 322 16.32 -15.49 13.00
N ASP A 323 15.76 -15.06 14.11
CA ASP A 323 16.12 -15.47 15.47
C ASP A 323 14.88 -15.39 16.38
N GLY A 324 15.00 -15.86 17.63
CA GLY A 324 13.87 -16.06 18.52
C GLY A 324 12.90 -17.14 18.03
N THR A 325 11.70 -17.14 18.61
CA THR A 325 10.57 -17.99 18.21
C THR A 325 9.98 -17.46 16.91
N SER A 326 9.64 -18.34 15.96
CA SER A 326 9.09 -17.94 14.67
C SER A 326 7.94 -18.84 14.20
N MET A 327 7.07 -18.26 13.38
CA MET A 327 6.10 -19.00 12.60
C MET A 327 6.80 -19.74 11.44
N PRO A 328 6.22 -20.84 10.92
CA PRO A 328 6.68 -21.45 9.68
C PRO A 328 6.80 -20.41 8.55
N PRO A 329 7.87 -20.44 7.73
CA PRO A 329 8.06 -19.48 6.67
C PRO A 329 6.99 -19.63 5.57
N VAL A 330 6.54 -18.50 5.03
CA VAL A 330 5.82 -18.50 3.75
C VAL A 330 6.87 -18.48 2.65
N GLU A 331 6.88 -19.53 1.81
CA GLU A 331 7.87 -19.71 0.75
C GLU A 331 7.28 -19.46 -0.64
N PHE A 332 8.07 -18.84 -1.51
CA PHE A 332 7.69 -18.51 -2.88
C PHE A 332 8.59 -19.22 -3.88
N VAL A 333 7.97 -19.90 -4.85
CA VAL A 333 8.65 -20.64 -5.92
C VAL A 333 8.41 -19.92 -7.24
N TYR A 334 9.46 -19.74 -8.03
CA TYR A 334 9.44 -19.03 -9.29
C TYR A 334 9.81 -19.96 -10.43
N GLN A 335 9.22 -19.73 -11.61
CA GLN A 335 9.65 -20.39 -12.83
C GLN A 335 11.14 -20.09 -13.13
N THR A 336 11.81 -21.07 -13.70
CA THR A 336 13.18 -21.00 -14.25
C THR A 336 13.17 -21.63 -15.64
N HIS A 337 14.16 -21.33 -16.49
CA HIS A 337 14.20 -21.87 -17.86
C HIS A 337 14.20 -23.41 -17.94
N ASN A 338 14.72 -24.11 -16.93
CA ASN A 338 14.76 -25.57 -16.87
C ASN A 338 13.44 -26.22 -16.37
N THR A 339 12.53 -25.42 -15.81
CA THR A 339 11.21 -25.87 -15.37
C THR A 339 10.16 -25.44 -16.38
N LYS A 340 9.82 -26.33 -17.32
CA LYS A 340 8.76 -26.08 -18.30
C LYS A 340 7.42 -25.84 -17.59
N SER A 341 6.79 -24.71 -17.85
CA SER A 341 5.47 -24.32 -17.31
C SER A 341 4.30 -25.14 -17.88
N TYR A 342 4.59 -26.01 -18.85
CA TYR A 342 3.65 -26.93 -19.48
C TYR A 342 4.37 -28.27 -19.72
N THR A 343 4.00 -29.30 -18.95
CA THR A 343 3.98 -30.65 -19.48
C THR A 343 2.82 -30.72 -20.45
N GLN A 344 3.11 -31.00 -21.72
CA GLN A 344 2.06 -31.47 -22.62
C GLN A 344 1.52 -32.77 -22.04
N SER A 345 0.24 -32.78 -21.68
CA SER A 345 -0.51 -34.02 -21.57
C SER A 345 -0.50 -34.69 -22.94
N ASP A 346 -0.11 -35.96 -23.03
CA ASP A 346 -0.12 -36.71 -24.30
C ASP A 346 -1.55 -36.93 -24.84
N GLU A 347 -2.58 -36.49 -24.09
CA GLU A 347 -3.89 -36.13 -24.61
C GLU A 347 -3.78 -35.05 -25.69
N VAL A 348 -3.72 -35.51 -26.95
CA VAL A 348 -4.03 -34.70 -28.12
C VAL A 348 -5.39 -34.06 -27.91
N TRP A 349 -5.44 -32.73 -27.78
CA TRP A 349 -6.70 -32.00 -27.76
C TRP A 349 -7.40 -32.17 -29.12
N THR A 350 -8.35 -33.10 -29.16
CA THR A 350 -9.27 -33.24 -30.28
C THR A 350 -10.35 -32.17 -30.13
N PRO A 351 -10.49 -31.23 -31.08
CA PRO A 351 -11.66 -30.36 -31.10
C PRO A 351 -12.92 -31.23 -31.24
N PRO A 352 -14.03 -30.91 -30.56
CA PRO A 352 -15.29 -31.61 -30.75
C PRO A 352 -15.75 -31.42 -32.21
N LEU A 353 -15.69 -32.48 -33.00
CA LEU A 353 -16.11 -32.51 -34.41
C LEU A 353 -17.63 -32.65 -34.56
N GLU A 354 -18.38 -31.85 -33.81
CA GLU A 354 -19.82 -31.61 -33.95
C GLU A 354 -20.08 -30.18 -33.42
N SER A 355 -20.66 -29.23 -34.16
CA SER A 355 -21.43 -29.33 -35.40
C SER A 355 -20.95 -28.37 -36.49
N VAL A 356 -21.23 -28.71 -37.76
CA VAL A 356 -20.91 -27.86 -38.92
C VAL A 356 -21.91 -26.70 -39.02
N TYR A 357 -21.50 -25.51 -38.61
CA TYR A 357 -22.23 -24.28 -38.90
C TYR A 357 -21.97 -23.83 -40.36
N THR A 358 -22.76 -24.36 -41.30
CA THR A 358 -22.86 -23.78 -42.63
C THR A 358 -23.57 -22.43 -42.57
N TYR A 359 -22.84 -21.35 -42.81
CA TYR A 359 -23.45 -20.07 -43.16
C TYR A 359 -24.04 -20.16 -44.57
N ASP A 360 -25.36 -20.12 -44.69
CA ASP A 360 -26.02 -19.92 -45.99
C ASP A 360 -25.85 -18.46 -46.42
N THR A 361 -25.23 -18.25 -47.57
CA THR A 361 -24.97 -16.93 -48.16
C THR A 361 -25.99 -16.57 -49.24
N ARG A 362 -27.22 -17.09 -49.13
CA ARG A 362 -28.33 -16.77 -50.04
C ARG A 362 -29.60 -16.32 -49.31
N ASN A 363 -29.71 -15.01 -49.10
CA ASN A 363 -30.77 -14.25 -49.79
C ASN A 363 -30.49 -12.74 -49.74
N VAL A 364 -30.72 -12.14 -50.92
CA VAL A 364 -30.86 -10.72 -51.32
C VAL A 364 -30.79 -9.67 -50.20
#